data_AF-A0AAJ1ICX8-F1
#
_entry.id   AF-A0AAJ1ICX8-F1
#
_cell.length_a   1.000
_cell.length_b   1.000
_cell.length_c   1.000
_cell.angle_alpha   90.00
_cell.angle_beta   90.00
_cell.angle_gamma   90.00
#
_symmetry.space_group_name_H-M   'P 1'
#
loop_
_entity.id
_entity.type
_entity.pdbx_description
1 polymer ?
#
loop_
_entity_poly.entity_id
_entity_poly.type
_entity_poly.pdbx_seq_one_letter_code
_entity_poly.pdbx_strand_id
1 'polypeptide(L)'
;MFEESDLPYSTCDDFLKIIVDVPILSEFKNKIIKLCALSDMLGFTSEKTKKKTSFQSTINDQCHLSYGLKTKYFVTEDKNLYKKGLLIKKYLKLNVEVFKIDDFIIKILRLMKKDKKKIELIVKSENGDEIYRYEA
;
A
#
# COMPACT_ATOMS: atom_id res chain seq x y z
N MET A 1 19.21 -25.04 2.49
CA MET A 1 18.64 -25.72 1.31
C MET A 1 17.26 -26.17 1.78
N PHE A 2 16.19 -25.59 1.24
CA PHE A 2 14.83 -25.99 1.64
C PHE A 2 14.54 -27.35 1.02
N GLU A 3 14.06 -28.31 1.80
CA GLU A 3 13.62 -29.61 1.29
C GLU A 3 12.29 -29.44 0.54
N GLU A 4 12.11 -30.14 -0.58
CA GLU A 4 10.90 -30.04 -1.43
C GLU A 4 9.59 -30.31 -0.67
N SER A 5 9.65 -30.99 0.48
CA SER A 5 8.53 -31.31 1.35
C SER A 5 8.01 -30.15 2.23
N ASP A 6 8.75 -29.03 2.32
CA ASP A 6 8.37 -27.87 3.16
C ASP A 6 7.56 -26.80 2.38
N LEU A 7 7.35 -27.01 1.08
CA LEU A 7 6.55 -26.12 0.26
C LEU A 7 5.07 -26.56 0.34
N PRO A 8 4.11 -25.64 0.59
CA PRO A 8 2.69 -25.98 0.66
C PRO A 8 2.07 -26.33 -0.70
N TYR A 9 2.90 -26.56 -1.72
CA TYR A 9 2.54 -26.90 -3.09
C TYR A 9 3.66 -27.71 -3.75
N SER A 10 3.27 -28.73 -4.50
CA SER A 10 4.17 -29.72 -5.12
C SER A 10 4.56 -29.40 -6.57
N THR A 11 3.78 -28.57 -7.27
CA THR A 11 4.01 -28.24 -8.68
C THR A 11 3.75 -26.77 -8.97
N CYS A 12 4.30 -26.25 -10.07
CA CYS A 12 4.04 -24.89 -10.53
C CYS A 12 2.54 -24.67 -10.84
N ASP A 13 1.87 -25.71 -11.31
CA ASP A 13 0.42 -25.71 -11.52
C ASP A 13 -0.37 -25.68 -10.20
N ASP A 14 0.10 -26.34 -9.13
CA ASP A 14 -0.51 -26.25 -7.80
C ASP A 14 -0.36 -24.85 -7.19
N PHE A 15 0.82 -24.23 -7.37
CA PHE A 15 1.04 -22.84 -6.99
C PHE A 15 0.12 -21.90 -7.76
N LEU A 16 -0.01 -22.12 -9.07
CA LEU A 16 -0.94 -21.36 -9.90
C LEU A 16 -2.39 -21.60 -9.48
N LYS A 17 -2.82 -22.82 -9.12
CA LYS A 17 -4.17 -23.05 -8.59
C LYS A 17 -4.41 -22.30 -7.28
N ILE A 18 -3.46 -22.26 -6.35
CA ILE A 18 -3.62 -21.49 -5.10
C ILE A 18 -3.74 -19.97 -5.38
N ILE A 19 -3.10 -19.46 -6.43
CA ILE A 19 -3.13 -18.03 -6.81
C ILE A 19 -4.30 -17.69 -7.75
N VAL A 20 -4.66 -18.60 -8.65
CA VAL A 20 -5.58 -18.41 -9.79
C VAL A 20 -6.99 -18.93 -9.46
N ASP A 21 -7.13 -19.99 -8.66
CA ASP A 21 -8.41 -20.47 -8.09
C ASP A 21 -8.71 -19.81 -6.74
N VAL A 22 -8.56 -18.49 -6.65
CA VAL A 22 -9.29 -17.71 -5.65
C VAL A 22 -10.46 -17.02 -6.37
N PRO A 23 -11.63 -17.66 -6.50
CA PRO A 23 -12.80 -17.10 -7.19
C PRO A 23 -13.46 -15.94 -6.43
N ILE A 24 -12.78 -15.38 -5.42
CA ILE A 24 -13.29 -14.40 -4.45
C ILE A 24 -12.52 -13.05 -4.56
N LEU A 25 -11.50 -12.95 -5.42
CA LEU A 25 -10.78 -11.70 -5.65
C LEU A 25 -11.51 -10.86 -6.71
N SER A 26 -12.05 -9.71 -6.30
CA SER A 26 -12.67 -8.76 -7.24
C SER A 26 -11.74 -8.47 -8.43
N GLU A 27 -12.29 -8.27 -9.63
CA GLU A 27 -11.51 -7.96 -10.85
C GLU A 27 -10.48 -6.84 -10.62
N PHE A 28 -10.85 -5.85 -9.80
CA PHE A 28 -9.94 -4.80 -9.37
C PHE A 28 -8.71 -5.34 -8.64
N LYS A 29 -8.89 -6.17 -7.61
CA LYS A 29 -7.79 -6.76 -6.83
C LYS A 29 -6.86 -7.59 -7.72
N ASN A 30 -7.40 -8.33 -8.69
CA ASN A 30 -6.57 -9.05 -9.66
C ASN A 30 -5.72 -8.12 -10.53
N LYS A 31 -6.25 -6.96 -10.95
CA LYS A 31 -5.45 -5.93 -11.65
C LYS A 31 -4.34 -5.38 -10.77
N ILE A 32 -4.61 -5.14 -9.48
CA ILE A 32 -3.61 -4.68 -8.51
C ILE A 32 -2.46 -5.69 -8.39
N ILE A 33 -2.78 -6.97 -8.14
CA ILE A 33 -1.77 -8.02 -7.98
C ILE A 33 -0.87 -8.12 -9.22
N LYS A 34 -1.45 -8.13 -10.42
CA LYS A 34 -0.70 -8.18 -11.68
C LYS A 34 0.22 -6.97 -11.86
N LEU A 35 -0.23 -5.77 -11.51
CA LEU A 35 0.58 -4.55 -11.62
C LEU A 35 1.68 -4.48 -10.55
N CYS A 36 1.44 -4.99 -9.35
CA CYS A 36 2.49 -5.16 -8.34
C CYS A 36 3.59 -6.09 -8.84
N ALA A 37 3.22 -7.26 -9.37
CA ALA A 37 4.18 -8.22 -9.93
C ALA A 37 4.99 -7.60 -11.08
N LEU A 38 4.33 -6.83 -11.96
CA LEU A 38 5.00 -6.10 -13.04
C LEU A 38 5.99 -5.04 -12.50
N SER A 39 5.60 -4.27 -11.47
CA SER A 39 6.46 -3.28 -10.83
C SER A 39 7.72 -3.92 -10.25
N ASP A 40 7.56 -5.06 -9.57
CA ASP A 40 8.67 -5.79 -8.97
C ASP A 40 9.58 -6.40 -10.05
N MET A 41 9.02 -6.97 -11.13
CA MET A 41 9.77 -7.52 -12.26
C MET A 41 10.62 -6.47 -12.98
N LEU A 42 10.10 -5.27 -13.15
CA LEU A 42 10.80 -4.15 -13.79
C LEU A 42 11.82 -3.46 -12.86
N GLY A 43 11.96 -3.93 -11.61
CA GLY A 43 12.87 -3.35 -10.63
C GLY A 43 12.45 -1.95 -10.16
N PHE A 44 11.19 -1.54 -10.38
CA PHE A 44 10.67 -0.27 -9.85
C PHE A 44 10.65 -0.26 -8.31
N THR A 45 10.55 -1.45 -7.72
CA THR A 45 10.52 -1.69 -6.28
C THR A 45 11.49 -2.80 -5.92
N SER A 46 12.60 -2.43 -5.27
CA SER A 46 13.71 -3.33 -4.95
C SER A 46 13.52 -3.98 -3.59
N GLU A 47 12.44 -4.75 -3.40
CA GLU A 47 12.28 -5.55 -2.19
C GLU A 47 13.33 -6.67 -2.17
N LYS A 48 14.26 -6.60 -1.22
CA LYS A 48 15.21 -7.70 -0.98
C LYS A 48 14.45 -8.82 -0.27
N THR A 49 13.98 -9.82 -1.02
CA THR A 49 13.23 -11.02 -0.57
C THR A 49 14.04 -12.01 0.28
N LYS A 50 15.03 -11.54 1.06
CA LYS A 50 15.91 -12.42 1.86
C LYS A 50 15.34 -12.79 3.25
N LYS A 51 14.19 -12.24 3.65
CA LYS A 51 13.61 -12.47 5.00
C LYS A 51 12.42 -13.43 4.93
N LYS A 52 12.30 -14.32 5.94
CA LYS A 52 11.19 -15.28 6.10
C LYS A 52 9.80 -14.62 6.09
N THR A 53 9.71 -13.35 6.47
CA THR A 53 8.46 -12.56 6.50
C THR A 53 8.15 -11.82 5.19
N SER A 54 9.00 -11.90 4.18
CA SER A 54 8.84 -11.13 2.93
C SER A 54 7.56 -11.46 2.18
N PHE A 55 7.19 -12.73 2.10
CA PHE A 55 5.95 -13.17 1.45
C PHE A 55 4.70 -12.54 2.08
N GLN A 56 4.60 -12.56 3.41
CA GLN A 56 3.47 -11.93 4.12
C GLN A 56 3.45 -10.42 3.92
N SER A 57 4.62 -9.78 3.88
CA SER A 57 4.74 -8.34 3.61
C SER A 57 4.19 -8.00 2.22
N THR A 58 4.58 -8.77 1.20
CA THR A 58 4.10 -8.56 -0.17
C THR A 58 2.59 -8.75 -0.28
N ILE A 59 2.01 -9.75 0.40
CA ILE A 59 0.55 -9.94 0.44
C ILE A 59 -0.14 -8.75 1.12
N ASN A 60 0.39 -8.29 2.26
CA ASN A 60 -0.16 -7.14 2.98
C ASN A 60 -0.12 -5.87 2.13
N ASP A 61 0.96 -5.64 1.38
CA ASP A 61 1.09 -4.51 0.46
C ASP A 61 0.05 -4.56 -0.65
N GLN A 62 -0.14 -5.73 -1.27
CA GLN A 62 -1.17 -5.94 -2.29
C GLN A 62 -2.57 -5.70 -1.74
N CYS A 63 -2.86 -6.16 -0.52
CA CYS A 63 -4.12 -5.88 0.16
C CYS A 63 -4.28 -4.38 0.42
N HIS A 64 -3.27 -3.71 0.97
CA HIS A 64 -3.32 -2.29 1.29
C HIS A 64 -3.56 -1.43 0.05
N LEU A 65 -2.90 -1.74 -1.08
CA LEU A 65 -3.18 -1.10 -2.38
C LEU A 65 -4.59 -1.39 -2.88
N SER A 66 -5.08 -2.63 -2.73
CA SER A 66 -6.39 -3.04 -3.23
C SER A 66 -7.56 -2.34 -2.53
N TYR A 67 -7.42 -2.06 -1.24
CA TYR A 67 -8.41 -1.29 -0.49
C TYR A 67 -8.16 0.22 -0.64
N GLY A 68 -6.91 0.64 -0.48
CA GLY A 68 -6.52 2.04 -0.47
C GLY A 68 -6.80 2.76 -1.79
N LEU A 69 -6.58 2.12 -2.94
CA LEU A 69 -6.79 2.76 -4.24
C LEU A 69 -8.27 2.86 -4.65
N LYS A 70 -9.19 2.27 -3.89
CA LYS A 70 -10.64 2.47 -4.06
C LYS A 70 -11.16 3.69 -3.31
N THR A 71 -10.37 4.28 -2.41
CA THR A 71 -10.79 5.43 -1.62
C THR A 71 -10.49 6.74 -2.36
N LYS A 72 -10.91 7.87 -1.79
CA LYS A 72 -10.52 9.20 -2.29
C LYS A 72 -9.05 9.52 -2.05
N TYR A 73 -8.51 9.05 -0.92
CA TYR A 73 -7.15 9.33 -0.48
C TYR A 73 -6.44 8.03 -0.10
N PHE A 74 -5.34 7.74 -0.77
CA PHE A 74 -4.42 6.67 -0.38
C PHE A 74 -3.18 7.30 0.24
N VAL A 75 -2.93 7.01 1.52
CA VAL A 75 -1.84 7.62 2.29
C VAL A 75 -0.92 6.51 2.79
N THR A 76 0.40 6.68 2.60
CA THR A 76 1.38 5.71 3.08
C THR A 76 2.74 6.36 3.33
N GLU A 77 3.45 5.91 4.36
CA GLU A 77 4.86 6.25 4.60
C GLU A 77 5.83 5.30 3.86
N ASP A 78 5.34 4.15 3.41
CA ASP A 78 6.17 3.19 2.70
C ASP A 78 6.51 3.72 1.30
N LYS A 79 7.80 3.89 1.02
CA LYS A 79 8.30 4.44 -0.25
C LYS A 79 8.00 3.53 -1.44
N ASN A 80 8.05 2.21 -1.26
CA ASN A 80 7.74 1.25 -2.32
C ASN A 80 6.25 1.22 -2.58
N LEU A 81 5.43 1.21 -1.53
CA LEU A 81 3.99 1.22 -1.66
C LEU A 81 3.46 2.51 -2.28
N TYR A 82 4.07 3.64 -1.92
CA TYR A 82 3.79 4.93 -2.55
C TYR A 82 4.07 4.90 -4.06
N LYS A 83 5.23 4.38 -4.47
CA LYS A 83 5.58 4.22 -5.90
C LYS A 83 4.63 3.28 -6.63
N LYS A 84 4.35 2.10 -6.06
CA LYS A 84 3.38 1.13 -6.61
C LYS A 84 2.00 1.78 -6.75
N GLY A 85 1.54 2.50 -5.74
CA GLY A 85 0.27 3.24 -5.74
C GLY A 85 0.19 4.30 -6.86
N LEU A 86 1.25 5.09 -7.06
CA LEU A 86 1.32 6.07 -8.14
C LEU A 86 1.30 5.41 -9.53
N LEU A 87 2.07 4.34 -9.71
CA LEU A 87 2.11 3.60 -10.98
C LEU A 87 0.73 3.05 -11.32
N ILE A 88 0.10 2.35 -10.37
CA ILE A 88 -1.21 1.72 -10.55
C ILE A 88 -2.29 2.77 -10.80
N LYS A 89 -2.30 3.86 -10.00
CA LYS A 89 -3.20 4.99 -10.22
C LYS A 89 -3.12 5.49 -11.66
N LYS A 90 -1.89 5.73 -12.15
CA LYS A 90 -1.66 6.24 -13.51
C LYS A 90 -2.10 5.24 -14.57
N TYR A 91 -1.77 3.96 -14.41
CA TYR A 91 -2.08 2.91 -15.37
C TYR A 91 -3.59 2.64 -15.49
N LEU A 92 -4.28 2.55 -14.35
CA LEU A 92 -5.72 2.28 -14.28
C LEU A 92 -6.57 3.56 -14.34
N LYS A 93 -5.96 4.74 -14.49
CA LYS A 93 -6.63 6.06 -14.53
C LYS A 93 -7.57 6.28 -13.33
N LEU A 94 -7.11 5.93 -12.13
CA LEU A 94 -7.91 6.04 -10.91
C LEU A 94 -7.99 7.49 -10.41
N ASN A 95 -9.14 7.88 -9.87
CA ASN A 95 -9.39 9.22 -9.31
C ASN A 95 -8.85 9.40 -7.87
N VAL A 96 -8.21 8.38 -7.30
CA VAL A 96 -7.60 8.46 -5.96
C VAL A 96 -6.43 9.44 -5.92
N GLU A 97 -6.32 10.27 -4.89
CA GLU A 97 -5.12 11.05 -4.62
C GLU A 97 -4.18 10.22 -3.73
N VAL A 98 -2.90 10.11 -4.13
CA VAL A 98 -1.89 9.30 -3.43
C VAL A 98 -0.91 10.23 -2.74
N PHE A 99 -0.77 10.10 -1.42
CA PHE A 99 0.04 11.00 -0.59
C PHE A 99 1.05 10.23 0.28
N LYS A 100 2.16 10.89 0.56
CA LYS A 100 2.93 10.61 1.77
C LYS A 100 2.24 11.24 2.98
N ILE A 101 2.50 10.73 4.18
CA ILE A 101 1.84 11.23 5.40
C ILE A 101 2.03 12.74 5.58
N ASP A 102 3.25 13.26 5.44
CA ASP A 102 3.52 14.70 5.58
C ASP A 102 2.72 15.57 4.59
N ASP A 103 2.69 15.16 3.32
CA ASP A 103 1.96 15.88 2.26
C ASP A 103 0.45 15.87 2.52
N PHE A 104 -0.06 14.76 3.07
CA PHE A 104 -1.46 14.62 3.43
C PHE A 104 -1.83 15.55 4.60
N ILE A 105 -1.00 15.63 5.64
CA ILE A 105 -1.21 16.55 6.77
C ILE A 105 -1.28 18.00 6.27
N ILE A 106 -0.34 18.41 5.40
CA ILE A 106 -0.35 19.76 4.80
C ILE A 106 -1.62 20.00 3.99
N LYS A 107 -2.08 19.02 3.21
CA LYS A 107 -3.32 19.10 2.42
C LYS A 107 -4.54 19.32 3.33
N ILE A 108 -4.67 18.54 4.41
CA ILE A 108 -5.77 18.67 5.36
C ILE A 108 -5.75 20.04 6.03
N LEU A 109 -4.59 20.48 6.54
CA LEU A 109 -4.40 21.81 7.13
C LEU A 109 -4.85 22.94 6.21
N ARG A 110 -4.52 22.85 4.91
CA ARG A 110 -4.93 23.86 3.92
C ARG A 110 -6.42 23.88 3.65
N LEU A 111 -7.08 22.71 3.58
CA LEU A 111 -8.53 22.62 3.42
C LEU A 111 -9.24 23.24 4.62
N MET A 112 -8.76 22.90 5.81
CA MET A 112 -9.22 23.40 7.09
C MET A 112 -9.09 24.93 7.25
N LYS A 113 -7.96 25.52 6.83
CA LYS A 113 -7.77 26.98 6.81
C LYS A 113 -8.74 27.71 5.89
N LYS A 114 -9.10 27.10 4.74
CA LYS A 114 -10.09 27.70 3.82
C LYS A 114 -11.47 27.82 4.46
N ASP A 115 -11.79 26.94 5.39
CA ASP A 115 -13.07 26.95 6.12
C ASP A 115 -13.09 27.93 7.31
N LYS A 116 -12.05 28.78 7.49
CA LYS A 116 -11.93 29.81 8.55
C LYS A 116 -12.17 29.30 9.98
N LYS A 117 -11.98 28.01 10.24
CA LYS A 117 -12.03 27.45 11.60
C LYS A 117 -10.65 27.62 12.25
N LYS A 118 -10.62 28.16 13.46
CA LYS A 118 -9.43 28.15 14.31
C LYS A 118 -9.11 26.71 14.67
N ILE A 119 -7.92 26.24 14.34
CA ILE A 119 -7.59 24.82 14.45
C ILE A 119 -6.31 24.64 15.24
N GLU A 120 -6.41 23.77 16.24
CA GLU A 120 -5.29 23.27 17.02
C GLU A 120 -5.09 21.80 16.65
N LEU A 121 -3.90 21.48 16.13
CA LEU A 121 -3.48 20.12 15.81
C LEU A 121 -2.45 19.69 16.84
N ILE A 122 -2.79 18.65 17.59
CA ILE A 122 -1.93 18.05 18.61
C ILE A 122 -1.55 16.66 18.12
N VAL A 123 -0.29 16.47 17.76
CA VAL A 123 0.27 15.15 17.45
C VAL A 123 0.77 14.56 18.76
N LYS A 124 0.23 13.41 19.17
CA LYS A 124 0.66 12.70 20.38
C LYS A 124 1.37 11.40 20.03
N SER A 125 2.33 11.00 20.86
CA SER A 125 2.95 9.68 20.82
C SER A 125 1.93 8.60 21.24
N GLU A 126 2.26 7.33 21.02
CA GLU A 126 1.46 6.21 21.54
C GLU A 126 1.33 6.24 23.07
N ASN A 127 2.28 6.88 23.77
CA ASN A 127 2.25 7.07 25.22
C ASN A 127 1.45 8.31 25.65
N GLY A 128 0.88 9.05 24.71
CA GLY A 128 0.07 10.25 24.96
C GLY A 128 0.86 11.56 25.08
N ASP A 129 2.19 11.50 24.96
CA ASP A 129 3.06 12.69 25.01
C ASP A 129 2.87 13.54 23.77
N GLU A 130 2.71 14.85 23.95
CA GLU A 130 2.59 15.78 22.83
C GLU A 130 3.94 15.95 22.11
N ILE A 131 3.97 15.61 20.82
CA ILE A 131 5.16 15.68 19.96
C ILE A 131 5.19 17.01 19.20
N TYR A 132 4.04 17.44 18.66
CA TYR A 132 3.93 18.68 17.89
C TYR A 132 2.58 19.36 18.10
N ARG A 133 2.60 20.68 18.34
CA ARG A 133 1.43 21.57 18.30
C ARG A 133 1.47 22.47 17.08
N TYR A 134 0.38 22.53 16.35
CA TYR A 134 0.18 23.53 15.30
C TYR A 134 -1.09 24.33 15.59
N GLU A 135 -0.94 25.64 15.71
CA GLU A 135 -2.05 26.59 15.83
C GLU A 135 -2.19 27.37 14.51
N ALA A 136 -3.41 27.39 13.97
CA ALA A 136 -3.73 27.96 12.66
C ALA A 136 -5.07 28.70 12.65
#